data_AF-A0A1G2KWF8-F1
#
_entry.id   AF-A0A1G2KWF8-F1
#
_cell.length_a   1.000
_cell.length_b   1.000
_cell.length_c   1.000
_cell.angle_alpha   90.00
_cell.angle_beta   90.00
_cell.angle_gamma   90.00
#
_symmetry.space_group_name_H-M   'P 1'
#
loop_
_entity.id
_entity.type
_entity.pdbx_description
1 polymer ?
#
loop_
_entity_poly.entity_id
_entity_poly.type
_entity_poly.pdbx_seq_one_letter_code
_entity_poly.pdbx_strand_id
1 'polypeptide(L)'
;MQKSKIKSEPRPCGKPQGIRAVFDGSVSAPPTQRFFCRFHPCGKPQGFQRHSVKKLATLLVSCLLLFGASPVFAAKMFFEQEKVPGLKDQFKMGVFLETEEPLNAVEGTVRFPINLLELQNIEDGNSIVNLWLARPTAGKMGEIIFSGITPGGYQGSKGLIFSMTFLVSHEGTGAFEIQDARALRNDGEGTAVELQTFTSPFVVSQKTTDIQIPVSETHNNNPPESFTPEITHNASVFEDKWFMVFAAQDKDSSMDHYEVKESRQKFFAIFKNWLPAESPYVLDDQELRSYVFVKAVDKAGDKRIVRVAPRNPLPWYENYESWIIVTGGILVVLYAAKKL
;
A
#
# COMPACT_ATOMS: atom_id res chain seq x y z
N MET A 1 9.19 45.86 -24.70
CA MET A 1 9.96 46.26 -23.49
C MET A 1 10.35 45.00 -22.71
N GLN A 2 11.51 45.05 -22.04
CA GLN A 2 12.47 43.97 -21.80
C GLN A 2 11.99 42.75 -20.98
N LYS A 3 12.46 41.56 -21.42
CA LYS A 3 12.68 40.36 -20.60
C LYS A 3 14.09 40.43 -20.00
N SER A 4 14.28 40.12 -18.72
CA SER A 4 15.60 39.81 -18.16
C SER A 4 15.62 38.42 -17.52
N LYS A 5 16.37 37.54 -18.18
CA LYS A 5 16.71 36.17 -17.76
C LYS A 5 18.04 36.26 -17.02
N ILE A 6 18.11 35.75 -15.79
CA ILE A 6 19.33 35.66 -15.00
C ILE A 6 20.09 34.40 -15.46
N LYS A 7 21.35 34.55 -15.87
CA LYS A 7 22.27 33.46 -16.18
C LYS A 7 23.61 33.72 -15.48
N SER A 8 24.08 32.70 -14.79
CA SER A 8 25.32 32.60 -14.01
C SER A 8 26.57 32.50 -14.88
N GLU A 9 27.69 33.03 -14.39
CA GLU A 9 29.04 32.66 -14.85
C GLU A 9 30.07 32.74 -13.70
N PRO A 10 31.02 31.78 -13.60
CA PRO A 10 32.01 31.69 -12.51
C PRO A 10 33.33 32.42 -12.82
N ARG A 11 34.03 32.85 -11.75
CA ARG A 11 35.33 33.54 -11.76
C ARG A 11 36.52 32.57 -11.97
N PRO A 12 37.55 32.95 -12.76
CA PRO A 12 38.85 32.28 -12.71
C PRO A 12 39.86 33.00 -11.80
N CYS A 13 40.59 32.23 -10.98
CA CYS A 13 41.71 32.68 -10.15
C CYS A 13 42.95 33.04 -10.98
N GLY A 14 43.56 34.19 -10.67
CA GLY A 14 44.78 34.70 -11.30
C GLY A 14 46.06 34.09 -10.76
N LYS A 15 47.08 34.05 -11.64
CA LYS A 15 48.48 33.68 -11.39
C LYS A 15 49.23 34.73 -10.55
N PRO A 16 50.32 34.36 -9.84
CA PRO A 16 51.14 35.33 -9.10
C PRO A 16 52.27 35.91 -9.98
N GLN A 17 52.50 37.21 -9.87
CA GLN A 17 53.74 37.88 -10.27
C GLN A 17 54.25 38.69 -9.07
N GLY A 18 55.58 38.70 -8.88
CA GLY A 18 56.21 39.14 -7.64
C GLY A 18 56.95 40.49 -7.68
N ILE A 19 57.72 40.65 -6.60
CA ILE A 19 58.95 41.43 -6.40
C ILE A 19 58.83 42.96 -6.18
N ARG A 20 59.18 43.39 -4.95
CA ARG A 20 60.24 44.37 -4.55
C ARG A 20 60.03 44.73 -3.06
N ALA A 21 60.87 44.31 -2.12
CA ALA A 21 62.21 44.80 -1.74
C ALA A 21 62.21 46.20 -1.11
N VAL A 22 62.49 46.27 0.20
CA VAL A 22 63.13 47.41 0.90
C VAL A 22 64.13 46.85 1.91
N PHE A 23 65.35 47.38 1.87
CA PHE A 23 66.54 47.08 2.66
C PHE A 23 66.71 48.16 3.74
N ASP A 24 67.21 47.79 4.93
CA ASP A 24 68.22 48.51 5.74
C ASP A 24 68.50 47.68 7.01
N GLY A 25 69.70 47.50 7.58
CA GLY A 25 71.03 48.00 7.28
C GLY A 25 72.07 47.41 8.27
N SER A 26 73.35 47.46 7.87
CA SER A 26 74.60 47.51 8.69
C SER A 26 74.97 46.39 9.68
N VAL A 27 76.21 45.96 9.95
CA VAL A 27 77.60 46.15 9.44
C VAL A 27 78.48 45.10 10.18
N SER A 28 79.48 44.51 9.51
CA SER A 28 80.89 44.29 9.97
C SER A 28 81.57 43.09 9.26
N ALA A 29 82.81 43.30 8.79
CA ALA A 29 83.72 42.37 8.10
C ALA A 29 84.97 42.06 8.99
N PRO A 30 86.07 41.37 8.57
CA PRO A 30 86.42 40.43 7.46
C PRO A 30 87.11 39.13 8.05
N PRO A 31 88.04 38.33 7.43
CA PRO A 31 88.54 38.23 6.06
C PRO A 31 88.53 36.80 5.43
N THR A 32 88.94 36.79 4.16
CA THR A 32 89.26 35.69 3.22
C THR A 32 89.92 34.43 3.76
N GLN A 33 89.48 33.26 3.26
CA GLN A 33 90.36 32.15 2.89
C GLN A 33 89.74 31.31 1.75
N ARG A 34 90.45 31.22 0.62
CA ARG A 34 90.22 30.23 -0.44
C ARG A 34 90.66 28.87 0.10
N PHE A 35 89.80 27.84 0.02
CA PHE A 35 90.27 26.47 0.01
C PHE A 35 89.55 25.65 -1.06
N PHE A 36 90.41 24.98 -1.83
CA PHE A 36 90.12 24.10 -2.95
C PHE A 36 89.27 22.90 -2.56
N CYS A 37 88.49 22.45 -3.54
CA CYS A 37 87.64 21.28 -3.51
C CYS A 37 88.33 19.99 -3.05
N ARG A 38 87.60 19.18 -2.27
CA ARG A 38 87.71 17.71 -2.33
C ARG A 38 86.31 17.12 -2.32
N PHE A 39 85.88 16.61 -3.47
CA PHE A 39 84.65 15.83 -3.62
C PHE A 39 84.80 14.51 -2.85
N HIS A 40 83.93 14.30 -1.85
CA HIS A 40 83.57 12.96 -1.38
C HIS A 40 82.20 12.60 -1.96
N PRO A 41 82.01 11.42 -2.58
CA PRO A 41 80.71 11.01 -3.08
C PRO A 41 79.77 10.76 -1.90
N CYS A 42 78.67 11.52 -1.90
CA CYS A 42 77.57 11.42 -0.96
C CYS A 42 76.89 10.04 -1.07
N GLY A 43 76.63 9.41 0.09
CA GLY A 43 75.93 8.12 0.18
C GLY A 43 74.54 8.16 -0.46
N LYS A 44 74.16 7.06 -1.12
CA LYS A 44 72.84 6.88 -1.72
C LYS A 44 71.74 6.90 -0.63
N PRO A 45 70.62 7.62 -0.82
CA PRO A 45 69.48 7.53 0.08
C PRO A 45 68.79 6.16 -0.08
N GLN A 46 68.49 5.51 1.04
CA GLN A 46 67.74 4.24 1.06
C GLN A 46 66.29 4.49 0.60
N GLY A 47 65.87 3.78 -0.45
CA GLY A 47 64.56 3.92 -1.07
C GLY A 47 63.44 3.43 -0.15
N PHE A 48 62.55 4.34 0.23
CA PHE A 48 61.28 4.01 0.87
C PHE A 48 60.44 3.15 -0.09
N GLN A 49 60.13 1.93 0.35
CA GLN A 49 59.59 0.85 -0.48
C GLN A 49 58.20 1.19 -1.04
N ARG A 50 58.14 1.51 -2.34
CA ARG A 50 56.93 1.78 -3.14
C ARG A 50 55.92 0.61 -3.19
N HIS A 51 56.29 -0.56 -2.65
CA HIS A 51 55.45 -1.76 -2.58
C HIS A 51 54.34 -1.69 -1.53
N SER A 52 54.49 -0.89 -0.46
CA SER A 52 53.51 -0.85 0.65
C SER A 52 52.22 -0.10 0.27
N VAL A 53 52.33 1.00 -0.46
CA VAL A 53 51.19 1.86 -0.85
C VAL A 53 50.25 1.16 -1.84
N LYS A 54 50.80 0.35 -2.76
CA LYS A 54 49.99 -0.41 -3.72
C LYS A 54 49.14 -1.46 -3.02
N LYS A 55 49.71 -2.20 -2.06
CA LYS A 55 48.97 -3.20 -1.27
C LYS A 55 47.86 -2.56 -0.44
N LEU A 56 48.12 -1.40 0.17
CA LEU A 56 47.13 -0.66 0.93
C LEU A 56 45.98 -0.15 0.05
N ALA A 57 46.28 0.37 -1.14
CA ALA A 57 45.27 0.81 -2.10
C ALA A 57 44.41 -0.35 -2.63
N THR A 58 45.01 -1.51 -2.94
CA THR A 58 44.25 -2.71 -3.34
C THR A 58 43.34 -3.19 -2.22
N LEU A 59 43.79 -3.13 -0.97
CA LEU A 59 43.01 -3.52 0.20
C LEU A 59 41.86 -2.53 0.48
N LEU A 60 42.06 -1.23 0.28
CA LEU A 60 41.03 -0.19 0.37
C LEU A 60 39.97 -0.31 -0.73
N VAL A 61 40.37 -0.59 -1.97
CA VAL A 61 39.44 -0.82 -3.10
C VAL A 61 38.65 -2.12 -2.88
N SER A 62 39.31 -3.18 -2.41
CA SER A 62 38.63 -4.43 -2.05
C SER A 62 37.65 -4.24 -0.88
N CYS A 63 38.00 -3.41 0.10
CA CYS A 63 37.12 -3.05 1.22
C CYS A 63 35.91 -2.25 0.73
N LEU A 64 36.12 -1.24 -0.14
CA LEU A 64 35.04 -0.44 -0.72
C LEU A 64 34.07 -1.28 -1.57
N LEU A 65 34.56 -2.30 -2.27
CA LEU A 65 33.73 -3.24 -3.04
C LEU A 65 32.93 -4.21 -2.16
N LEU A 66 33.42 -4.52 -0.95
CA LEU A 66 32.72 -5.38 0.01
C LEU A 66 31.65 -4.62 0.84
N PHE A 67 31.76 -3.29 0.95
CA PHE A 67 30.79 -2.45 1.67
C PHE A 67 29.58 -2.01 0.82
N GLY A 68 29.52 -2.35 -0.46
CA GLY A 68 28.44 -1.96 -1.38
C GLY A 68 27.27 -2.95 -1.49
N ALA A 69 27.29 -4.08 -0.78
CA ALA A 69 26.18 -5.03 -0.79
C ALA A 69 25.06 -4.54 0.14
N SER A 70 24.11 -3.79 -0.41
CA SER A 70 22.83 -3.55 0.28
C SER A 70 22.08 -4.88 0.39
N PRO A 71 21.51 -5.23 1.55
CA PRO A 71 20.63 -6.39 1.62
C PRO A 71 19.46 -6.16 0.65
N VAL A 72 19.38 -6.98 -0.39
CA VAL A 72 18.18 -7.08 -1.22
C VAL A 72 17.24 -7.99 -0.46
N PHE A 73 16.34 -7.40 0.31
CA PHE A 73 15.23 -8.14 0.91
C PHE A 73 14.29 -8.51 -0.23
N ALA A 74 14.06 -9.81 -0.40
CA ALA A 74 13.13 -10.33 -1.38
C ALA A 74 11.80 -10.64 -0.68
N ALA A 75 10.72 -10.07 -1.20
CA ALA A 75 9.39 -10.47 -0.80
C ALA A 75 9.03 -11.81 -1.45
N LYS A 76 8.15 -12.59 -0.84
CA LYS A 76 7.68 -13.87 -1.37
C LYS A 76 6.16 -13.88 -1.46
N MET A 77 5.64 -14.30 -2.60
CA MET A 77 4.23 -14.59 -2.78
C MET A 77 4.04 -16.08 -3.06
N PHE A 78 3.21 -16.75 -2.28
CA PHE A 78 3.07 -18.20 -2.34
C PHE A 78 1.63 -18.64 -2.07
N PHE A 79 1.35 -19.90 -2.38
CA PHE A 79 0.07 -20.52 -2.07
C PHE A 79 0.17 -21.43 -0.85
N GLU A 80 -0.93 -21.58 -0.14
CA GLU A 80 -1.10 -22.63 0.86
C GLU A 80 -2.46 -23.30 0.68
N GLN A 81 -2.46 -24.63 0.69
CA GLN A 81 -3.68 -25.44 0.63
C GLN A 81 -4.05 -25.94 2.02
N GLU A 82 -5.35 -25.96 2.32
CA GLU A 82 -5.84 -26.54 3.58
C GLU A 82 -5.72 -28.07 3.59
N LYS A 83 -6.00 -28.70 2.44
CA LYS A 83 -5.93 -30.16 2.27
C LYS A 83 -5.56 -30.54 0.85
N VAL A 84 -5.11 -31.77 0.68
CA VAL A 84 -4.85 -32.36 -0.64
C VAL A 84 -6.20 -32.61 -1.35
N PRO A 85 -6.39 -32.17 -2.60
CA PRO A 85 -7.66 -32.33 -3.32
C PRO A 85 -7.94 -33.79 -3.73
N GLY A 86 -9.10 -34.30 -3.35
CA GLY A 86 -9.68 -35.54 -3.90
C GLY A 86 -10.69 -35.25 -5.02
N LEU A 87 -11.00 -36.26 -5.85
CA LEU A 87 -12.00 -36.10 -6.92
C LEU A 87 -13.39 -35.80 -6.35
N LYS A 88 -14.08 -34.79 -6.90
CA LYS A 88 -15.37 -34.25 -6.41
C LYS A 88 -15.33 -33.58 -5.04
N ASP A 89 -14.16 -33.44 -4.44
CA ASP A 89 -14.01 -32.71 -3.18
C ASP A 89 -13.90 -31.21 -3.44
N GLN A 90 -14.27 -30.43 -2.42
CA GLN A 90 -13.93 -29.01 -2.35
C GLN A 90 -12.69 -28.81 -1.50
N PHE A 91 -11.82 -27.89 -1.88
CA PHE A 91 -10.67 -27.46 -1.06
C PHE A 91 -10.42 -25.96 -1.19
N LYS A 92 -9.83 -25.39 -0.15
CA LYS A 92 -9.46 -23.97 -0.07
C LYS A 92 -7.97 -23.78 -0.38
N MET A 93 -7.67 -22.80 -1.22
CA MET A 93 -6.34 -22.35 -1.59
C MET A 93 -6.19 -20.87 -1.22
N GLY A 94 -5.26 -20.55 -0.31
CA GLY A 94 -4.92 -19.17 0.04
C GLY A 94 -3.71 -18.67 -0.74
N VAL A 95 -3.68 -17.37 -1.03
CA VAL A 95 -2.53 -16.63 -1.57
C VAL A 95 -1.96 -15.77 -0.46
N PHE A 96 -0.66 -15.88 -0.21
CA PHE A 96 0.01 -15.24 0.92
C PHE A 96 1.21 -14.41 0.48
N LEU A 97 1.51 -13.39 1.28
CA LEU A 97 2.70 -12.55 1.18
C LEU A 97 3.58 -12.72 2.42
N GLU A 98 4.87 -12.93 2.21
CA GLU A 98 5.92 -12.86 3.23
C GLU A 98 6.87 -11.73 2.86
N THR A 99 7.18 -10.86 3.80
CA THR A 99 8.12 -9.76 3.60
C THR A 99 8.74 -9.29 4.92
N GLU A 100 10.04 -9.00 4.86
CA GLU A 100 10.79 -8.42 5.98
C GLU A 100 10.77 -6.89 5.97
N GLU A 101 10.32 -6.24 4.89
CA GLU A 101 10.14 -4.80 4.79
C GLU A 101 8.67 -4.43 4.56
N PRO A 102 8.20 -3.27 5.05
CA PRO A 102 6.79 -2.89 4.92
C PRO A 102 6.43 -2.60 3.45
N LEU A 103 5.47 -3.36 2.92
CA LEU A 103 4.95 -3.21 1.56
C LEU A 103 3.52 -2.65 1.60
N ASN A 104 3.23 -1.63 0.80
CA ASN A 104 1.94 -0.93 0.82
C ASN A 104 1.08 -1.17 -0.43
N ALA A 105 1.58 -1.86 -1.44
CA ALA A 105 0.81 -2.22 -2.62
C ALA A 105 1.23 -3.60 -3.14
N VAL A 106 0.25 -4.39 -3.57
CA VAL A 106 0.46 -5.68 -4.23
C VAL A 106 -0.49 -5.84 -5.40
N GLU A 107 0.00 -6.44 -6.48
CA GLU A 107 -0.79 -6.80 -7.64
C GLU A 107 -0.28 -8.10 -8.26
N GLY A 108 -1.13 -8.77 -9.03
CA GLY A 108 -0.76 -9.96 -9.80
C GLY A 108 -1.95 -10.67 -10.41
N THR A 109 -1.64 -11.76 -11.11
CA THR A 109 -2.62 -12.66 -11.72
C THR A 109 -2.38 -14.08 -11.24
N VAL A 110 -3.35 -14.68 -10.57
CA VAL A 110 -3.35 -16.11 -10.26
C VAL A 110 -3.90 -16.89 -11.44
N ARG A 111 -3.24 -17.99 -11.82
CA ARG A 111 -3.74 -18.96 -12.80
C ARG A 111 -3.99 -20.32 -12.20
N PHE A 112 -5.08 -20.95 -12.61
CA PHE A 112 -5.44 -22.32 -12.23
C PHE A 112 -6.00 -23.12 -13.42
N PRO A 113 -5.88 -24.46 -13.42
CA PRO A 113 -6.29 -25.30 -14.54
C PRO A 113 -7.80 -25.57 -14.55
N ILE A 114 -8.55 -24.83 -15.38
CA ILE A 114 -10.02 -24.94 -15.52
C ILE A 114 -10.52 -26.32 -15.99
N ASN A 115 -9.65 -27.13 -16.59
CA ASN A 115 -9.99 -28.49 -16.99
C ASN A 115 -10.06 -29.44 -15.77
N LEU A 116 -9.39 -29.10 -14.67
CA LEU A 116 -9.36 -29.91 -13.45
C LEU A 116 -10.21 -29.31 -12.34
N LEU A 117 -10.32 -27.98 -12.28
CA LEU A 117 -10.89 -27.25 -11.15
C LEU A 117 -12.00 -26.30 -11.59
N GLU A 118 -13.10 -26.33 -10.84
CA GLU A 118 -14.19 -25.37 -10.94
C GLU A 118 -14.12 -24.42 -9.73
N LEU A 119 -13.94 -23.13 -9.99
CA LEU A 119 -13.92 -22.10 -8.96
C LEU A 119 -15.33 -21.90 -8.39
N GLN A 120 -15.49 -22.16 -7.09
CA GLN A 120 -16.77 -22.02 -6.38
C GLN A 120 -16.88 -20.66 -5.68
N ASN A 121 -15.82 -20.21 -5.01
CA ASN A 121 -15.83 -18.94 -4.28
C ASN A 121 -14.44 -18.30 -4.25
N ILE A 122 -14.41 -16.96 -4.12
CA ILE A 122 -13.21 -16.17 -3.81
C ILE A 122 -13.51 -15.37 -2.54
N GLU A 123 -12.60 -15.42 -1.57
CA GLU A 123 -12.72 -14.73 -0.29
C GLU A 123 -11.52 -13.82 0.00
N ASP A 124 -11.76 -12.53 0.27
CA ASP A 124 -10.79 -11.52 0.70
C ASP A 124 -10.91 -11.13 2.19
N GLY A 125 -11.67 -11.90 2.98
CA GLY A 125 -11.77 -11.73 4.44
C GLY A 125 -10.42 -11.96 5.14
N ASN A 126 -10.15 -11.22 6.22
CA ASN A 126 -8.83 -11.15 6.90
C ASN A 126 -7.64 -10.83 5.98
N SER A 127 -7.87 -10.19 4.84
CA SER A 127 -6.79 -9.81 3.94
C SER A 127 -5.89 -8.73 4.56
N ILE A 128 -4.59 -8.82 4.25
CA ILE A 128 -3.63 -7.74 4.49
C ILE A 128 -3.90 -6.52 3.60
N VAL A 129 -4.64 -6.70 2.50
CA VAL A 129 -5.03 -5.63 1.58
C VAL A 129 -6.25 -4.91 2.16
N ASN A 130 -6.11 -3.62 2.44
CA ASN A 130 -7.21 -2.82 2.99
C ASN A 130 -8.11 -2.22 1.91
N LEU A 131 -7.53 -1.85 0.77
CA LEU A 131 -8.20 -1.15 -0.32
C LEU A 131 -7.88 -1.82 -1.66
N TRP A 132 -8.90 -2.31 -2.35
CA TRP A 132 -8.75 -2.96 -3.64
C TRP A 132 -8.90 -1.95 -4.79
N LEU A 133 -7.92 -1.90 -5.69
CA LEU A 133 -8.04 -1.24 -6.99
C LEU A 133 -8.67 -2.20 -8.01
N ALA A 134 -8.29 -3.48 -7.93
CA ALA A 134 -8.93 -4.59 -8.61
C ALA A 134 -9.16 -5.70 -7.57
N ARG A 135 -10.41 -5.86 -7.13
CA ARG A 135 -10.78 -6.92 -6.19
C ARG A 135 -10.61 -8.29 -6.87
N PRO A 136 -10.09 -9.32 -6.17
CA PRO A 136 -9.90 -10.66 -6.72
C PRO A 136 -11.21 -11.19 -7.33
N THR A 137 -11.22 -11.30 -8.66
CA THR A 137 -12.40 -11.72 -9.42
C THR A 137 -11.98 -12.67 -10.53
N ALA A 138 -12.87 -13.62 -10.85
CA ALA A 138 -12.62 -14.61 -11.88
C ALA A 138 -12.60 -13.95 -13.26
N GLY A 139 -11.45 -13.99 -13.92
CA GLY A 139 -11.25 -13.61 -15.30
C GLY A 139 -11.55 -14.73 -16.28
N LYS A 140 -11.12 -14.55 -17.53
CA LYS A 140 -11.27 -15.58 -18.58
C LYS A 140 -10.21 -16.68 -18.38
N MET A 141 -10.51 -17.90 -18.80
CA MET A 141 -9.53 -19.00 -18.91
C MET A 141 -8.76 -19.35 -17.63
N GLY A 142 -9.40 -19.25 -16.45
CA GLY A 142 -8.78 -19.68 -15.18
C GLY A 142 -7.83 -18.65 -14.58
N GLU A 143 -8.05 -17.36 -14.87
CA GLU A 143 -7.29 -16.25 -14.31
C GLU A 143 -8.06 -15.60 -13.15
N ILE A 144 -7.35 -15.13 -12.13
CA ILE A 144 -7.88 -14.24 -11.09
C ILE A 144 -6.93 -13.07 -10.96
N ILE A 145 -7.40 -11.88 -11.33
CA ILE A 145 -6.61 -10.65 -11.27
C ILE A 145 -6.88 -9.96 -9.94
N PHE A 146 -5.82 -9.44 -9.31
CA PHE A 146 -5.94 -8.67 -8.09
C PHE A 146 -4.94 -7.52 -8.06
N SER A 147 -5.34 -6.40 -7.46
CA SER A 147 -4.48 -5.25 -7.20
C SER A 147 -5.05 -4.45 -6.04
N GLY A 148 -4.23 -4.09 -5.07
CA GLY A 148 -4.67 -3.34 -3.91
C GLY A 148 -3.55 -2.74 -3.08
N ILE A 149 -3.95 -1.91 -2.13
CA ILE A 149 -3.06 -1.18 -1.23
C ILE A 149 -3.39 -1.43 0.24
N THR A 150 -2.36 -1.30 1.05
CA THR A 150 -2.34 -1.47 2.51
C THR A 150 -1.71 -0.22 3.11
N PRO A 151 -2.50 0.82 3.45
CA PRO A 151 -1.98 2.01 4.12
C PRO A 151 -1.21 1.63 5.41
N GLY A 152 -0.03 2.20 5.61
CA GLY A 152 0.87 1.83 6.73
C GLY A 152 1.78 0.63 6.45
N GLY A 153 1.50 -0.13 5.39
CA GLY A 153 2.31 -1.25 4.92
C GLY A 153 2.12 -2.54 5.72
N TYR A 154 2.27 -3.69 5.05
CA TYR A 154 2.33 -5.00 5.66
C TYR A 154 3.78 -5.46 5.81
N GLN A 155 4.11 -6.00 6.99
CA GLN A 155 5.38 -6.65 7.29
C GLN A 155 5.10 -7.91 8.12
N GLY A 156 5.61 -9.06 7.69
CA GLY A 156 5.33 -10.32 8.38
C GLY A 156 5.64 -11.55 7.53
N SER A 157 5.54 -12.71 8.17
CA SER A 157 5.90 -14.00 7.57
C SER A 157 4.75 -14.69 6.82
N LYS A 158 3.50 -14.25 7.01
CA LYS A 158 2.33 -14.91 6.42
C LYS A 158 1.11 -13.99 6.40
N GLY A 159 1.03 -13.14 5.40
CA GLY A 159 -0.07 -12.21 5.19
C GLY A 159 -1.04 -12.75 4.17
N LEU A 160 -2.28 -13.05 4.55
CA LEU A 160 -3.31 -13.50 3.60
C LEU A 160 -3.64 -12.36 2.64
N ILE A 161 -3.53 -12.59 1.33
CA ILE A 161 -3.98 -11.64 0.30
C ILE A 161 -5.45 -11.92 -0.03
N PHE A 162 -5.77 -13.16 -0.40
CA PHE A 162 -7.13 -13.67 -0.55
C PHE A 162 -7.08 -15.20 -0.60
N SER A 163 -8.24 -15.83 -0.65
CA SER A 163 -8.38 -17.28 -0.77
C SER A 163 -9.45 -17.65 -1.78
N MET A 164 -9.38 -18.88 -2.29
CA MET A 164 -10.24 -19.40 -3.33
C MET A 164 -10.69 -20.81 -2.94
N THR A 165 -11.96 -21.12 -3.14
CA THR A 165 -12.51 -22.46 -2.95
C THR A 165 -12.78 -23.09 -4.30
N PHE A 166 -12.23 -24.27 -4.54
CA PHE A 166 -12.37 -25.01 -5.79
C PHE A 166 -13.08 -26.34 -5.55
N LEU A 167 -13.94 -26.72 -6.48
CA LEU A 167 -14.46 -28.08 -6.65
C LEU A 167 -13.60 -28.81 -7.68
N VAL A 168 -13.20 -30.04 -7.37
CA VAL A 168 -12.36 -30.85 -8.26
C VAL A 168 -13.22 -31.62 -9.25
N SER A 169 -13.16 -31.23 -10.52
CA SER A 169 -14.00 -31.77 -11.59
C SER A 169 -13.40 -33.02 -12.27
N HIS A 170 -12.06 -33.06 -12.43
CA HIS A 170 -11.36 -34.14 -13.13
C HIS A 170 -10.05 -34.53 -12.45
N GLU A 171 -9.61 -35.76 -12.68
CA GLU A 171 -8.30 -36.26 -12.30
C GLU A 171 -7.19 -35.69 -13.18
N GLY A 172 -5.98 -35.60 -12.62
CA GLY A 172 -4.81 -35.14 -13.35
C GLY A 172 -3.82 -34.40 -12.47
N THR A 173 -2.80 -33.85 -13.12
CA THR A 173 -1.79 -32.99 -12.46
C THR A 173 -1.95 -31.57 -12.95
N GLY A 174 -1.85 -30.63 -12.03
CA GLY A 174 -1.99 -29.20 -12.31
C GLY A 174 -1.08 -28.38 -11.41
N ALA A 175 -1.07 -27.08 -11.64
CA ALA A 175 -0.36 -26.15 -10.78
C ALA A 175 -1.11 -24.82 -10.69
N PHE A 176 -0.99 -24.19 -9.52
CA PHE A 176 -1.35 -22.79 -9.34
C PHE A 176 -0.12 -21.93 -9.58
N GLU A 177 -0.28 -20.88 -10.37
CA GLU A 177 0.80 -19.97 -10.73
C GLU A 177 0.42 -18.53 -10.40
N ILE A 178 1.43 -17.72 -10.09
CA ILE A 178 1.28 -16.28 -9.94
C ILE A 178 2.11 -15.64 -11.05
N GLN A 179 1.47 -14.80 -11.86
CA GLN A 179 2.07 -14.09 -12.98
C GLN A 179 1.91 -12.58 -12.80
N ASP A 180 2.78 -11.82 -13.45
CA ASP A 180 2.76 -10.35 -13.46
C ASP A 180 2.71 -9.73 -12.05
N ALA A 181 3.28 -10.43 -11.07
CA ALA A 181 3.21 -10.04 -9.68
C ALA A 181 4.16 -8.89 -9.39
N ARG A 182 3.65 -7.86 -8.72
CA ARG A 182 4.45 -6.71 -8.28
C ARG A 182 4.07 -6.34 -6.86
N ALA A 183 5.06 -5.89 -6.10
CA ALA A 183 4.84 -5.31 -4.79
C ALA A 183 5.66 -4.03 -4.63
N LEU A 184 5.09 -3.03 -3.96
CA LEU A 184 5.70 -1.72 -3.76
C LEU A 184 5.96 -1.47 -2.28
N ARG A 185 7.08 -0.80 -2.00
CA ARG A 185 7.51 -0.42 -0.65
C ARG A 185 6.64 0.69 -0.09
N ASN A 186 6.47 0.66 1.22
CA ASN A 186 5.90 1.78 1.96
C ASN A 186 6.94 2.90 2.22
N ASP A 187 7.50 3.47 1.16
CA ASP A 187 8.55 4.50 1.21
C ASP A 187 8.08 5.90 0.74
N GLY A 188 6.80 6.03 0.38
CA GLY A 188 6.20 7.27 -0.13
C GLY A 188 6.40 7.49 -1.64
N GLU A 189 7.44 6.88 -2.24
CA GLU A 189 7.73 6.95 -3.67
C GLU A 189 7.17 5.75 -4.45
N GLY A 190 6.81 4.66 -3.76
CA GLY A 190 6.27 3.44 -4.36
C GLY A 190 7.34 2.62 -5.07
N THR A 191 8.55 2.53 -4.51
CA THR A 191 9.64 1.75 -5.12
C THR A 191 9.28 0.27 -5.17
N ALA A 192 9.45 -0.37 -6.33
CA ALA A 192 9.21 -1.80 -6.49
C ALA A 192 10.25 -2.63 -5.72
N VAL A 193 9.81 -3.71 -5.06
CA VAL A 193 10.67 -4.72 -4.45
C VAL A 193 10.83 -5.92 -5.39
N GLU A 194 11.94 -6.64 -5.26
CA GLU A 194 12.07 -7.95 -5.88
C GLU A 194 11.10 -8.94 -5.22
N LEU A 195 10.18 -9.48 -6.01
CA LEU A 195 9.13 -10.38 -5.56
C LEU A 195 9.35 -11.77 -6.14
N GLN A 196 9.54 -12.76 -5.27
CA GLN A 196 9.63 -14.16 -5.64
C GLN A 196 8.24 -14.80 -5.58
N THR A 197 7.78 -15.40 -6.68
CA THR A 197 6.50 -16.11 -6.73
C THR A 197 6.72 -17.62 -6.71
N PHE A 198 5.95 -18.33 -5.90
CA PHE A 198 6.03 -19.79 -5.77
C PHE A 198 4.82 -20.46 -6.41
N THR A 199 5.08 -21.31 -7.40
CA THR A 199 4.10 -22.20 -8.01
C THR A 199 3.70 -23.31 -7.02
N SER A 200 2.42 -23.66 -6.96
CA SER A 200 1.92 -24.76 -6.13
C SER A 200 1.40 -25.90 -6.99
N PRO A 201 2.20 -26.96 -7.23
CA PRO A 201 1.76 -28.13 -7.98
C PRO A 201 0.82 -29.00 -7.12
N PHE A 202 -0.14 -29.64 -7.77
CA PHE A 202 -1.05 -30.60 -7.13
C PHE A 202 -1.35 -31.79 -8.03
N VAL A 203 -1.77 -32.89 -7.39
CA VAL A 203 -2.17 -34.12 -8.06
C VAL A 203 -3.53 -34.53 -7.54
N VAL A 204 -4.48 -34.74 -8.46
CA VAL A 204 -5.81 -35.29 -8.18
C VAL A 204 -5.82 -36.75 -8.60
N SER A 205 -6.10 -37.64 -7.65
CA SER A 205 -6.18 -39.08 -7.86
C SER A 205 -7.54 -39.65 -7.44
N GLN A 206 -7.94 -40.80 -8.00
CA GLN A 206 -9.03 -41.63 -7.47
C GLN A 206 -8.63 -42.19 -6.11
N LYS A 207 -8.81 -41.40 -5.05
CA LYS A 207 -8.94 -41.96 -3.72
C LYS A 207 -10.33 -41.62 -3.23
N THR A 208 -11.24 -42.57 -3.41
CA THR A 208 -12.52 -42.61 -2.71
C THR A 208 -12.24 -42.64 -1.20
N THR A 209 -12.29 -41.46 -0.59
CA THR A 209 -12.61 -41.35 0.82
C THR A 209 -14.05 -40.85 0.85
N ASP A 210 -14.92 -41.63 1.46
CA ASP A 210 -16.31 -41.28 1.70
C ASP A 210 -16.36 -39.91 2.40
N ILE A 211 -16.76 -38.86 1.66
CA ILE A 211 -16.89 -37.51 2.22
C ILE A 211 -18.33 -37.34 2.65
N GLN A 212 -18.55 -37.51 3.95
CA GLN A 212 -19.56 -36.75 4.66
C GLN A 212 -19.29 -35.27 4.40
N ILE A 213 -20.26 -34.59 3.80
CA ILE A 213 -20.26 -33.13 3.68
C ILE A 213 -20.23 -32.59 5.12
N PRO A 214 -19.15 -31.98 5.61
CA PRO A 214 -19.26 -31.13 6.77
C PRO A 214 -19.86 -29.84 6.22
N VAL A 215 -21.19 -29.75 6.20
CA VAL A 215 -21.84 -28.43 6.29
C VAL A 215 -21.51 -27.94 7.68
N SER A 216 -20.38 -27.25 7.81
CA SER A 216 -20.17 -26.28 8.87
C SER A 216 -20.20 -24.91 8.24
N GLU A 217 -21.40 -24.48 7.84
CA GLU A 217 -21.75 -23.08 7.94
C GLU A 217 -22.25 -22.86 9.36
N THR A 218 -21.34 -22.72 10.32
CA THR A 218 -21.67 -21.85 11.44
C THR A 218 -21.62 -20.44 10.87
N HIS A 219 -22.73 -20.02 10.28
CA HIS A 219 -22.98 -18.62 9.97
C HIS A 219 -22.98 -17.89 11.31
N ASN A 220 -21.82 -17.39 11.71
CA ASN A 220 -21.74 -16.47 12.81
C ASN A 220 -22.25 -15.15 12.23
N ASN A 221 -23.44 -14.70 12.65
CA ASN A 221 -24.03 -13.43 12.21
C ASN A 221 -23.18 -12.26 12.76
N ASN A 222 -21.97 -12.08 12.23
CA ASN A 222 -21.03 -11.06 12.63
C ASN A 222 -21.02 -9.99 11.55
N PRO A 223 -21.56 -8.79 11.82
CA PRO A 223 -21.51 -7.72 10.84
C PRO A 223 -20.07 -7.34 10.52
N PRO A 224 -19.76 -6.90 9.27
CA PRO A 224 -18.42 -6.50 8.83
C PRO A 224 -17.74 -5.57 9.84
N GLU A 225 -16.43 -5.60 10.02
CA GLU A 225 -15.68 -4.75 10.97
C GLU A 225 -16.01 -3.25 10.91
N SER A 226 -15.73 -2.55 12.02
CA SER A 226 -16.10 -1.14 12.15
C SER A 226 -15.13 -0.31 11.31
N PHE A 227 -15.65 0.46 10.38
CA PHE A 227 -14.87 1.33 9.51
C PHE A 227 -15.32 2.78 9.65
N THR A 228 -14.43 3.71 9.26
CA THR A 228 -14.71 5.15 9.31
C THR A 228 -14.63 5.73 7.90
N PRO A 229 -15.78 6.04 7.27
CA PRO A 229 -15.78 6.79 6.02
C PRO A 229 -15.15 8.17 6.20
N GLU A 230 -14.32 8.57 5.26
CA GLU A 230 -13.64 9.86 5.26
C GLU A 230 -14.15 10.72 4.09
N ILE A 231 -14.62 11.94 4.38
CA ILE A 231 -15.06 12.91 3.38
C ILE A 231 -13.91 13.88 3.08
N THR A 232 -13.51 13.99 1.84
CA THR A 232 -12.41 14.87 1.39
C THR A 232 -12.72 15.47 0.01
N HIS A 233 -11.90 16.42 -0.42
CA HIS A 233 -11.91 16.95 -1.77
C HIS A 233 -10.46 17.16 -2.22
N ASN A 234 -10.21 17.11 -3.52
CA ASN A 234 -8.88 17.33 -4.06
C ASN A 234 -8.99 17.97 -5.45
N ALA A 235 -8.30 19.08 -5.68
CA ALA A 235 -8.32 19.76 -6.98
C ALA A 235 -7.86 18.90 -8.16
N SER A 236 -7.11 17.82 -7.90
CA SER A 236 -6.61 16.87 -8.90
C SER A 236 -7.58 15.73 -9.21
N VAL A 237 -8.65 15.54 -8.43
CA VAL A 237 -9.58 14.40 -8.54
C VAL A 237 -11.03 14.90 -8.44
N PHE A 238 -11.90 14.44 -9.35
CA PHE A 238 -13.32 14.82 -9.38
C PHE A 238 -13.59 16.33 -9.44
N GLU A 239 -12.71 17.12 -10.07
CA GLU A 239 -12.87 18.57 -10.26
C GLU A 239 -13.09 19.33 -8.93
N ASP A 240 -12.35 18.94 -7.88
CA ASP A 240 -12.44 19.54 -6.53
C ASP A 240 -13.79 19.32 -5.82
N LYS A 241 -14.61 18.37 -6.30
CA LYS A 241 -15.85 17.97 -5.62
C LYS A 241 -15.55 17.20 -4.34
N TRP A 242 -16.45 17.32 -3.38
CA TRP A 242 -16.47 16.49 -2.19
C TRP A 242 -16.80 15.05 -2.55
N PHE A 243 -15.94 14.14 -2.13
CA PHE A 243 -16.12 12.70 -2.26
C PHE A 243 -15.80 12.01 -0.93
N MET A 244 -16.28 10.78 -0.79
CA MET A 244 -16.16 9.96 0.40
C MET A 244 -15.40 8.68 0.07
N VAL A 245 -14.38 8.38 0.86
CA VAL A 245 -13.62 7.14 0.80
C VAL A 245 -14.01 6.27 1.98
N PHE A 246 -14.30 5.00 1.72
CA PHE A 246 -14.61 4.02 2.74
C PHE A 246 -14.12 2.64 2.32
N ALA A 247 -13.80 1.81 3.31
CA ALA A 247 -13.58 0.39 3.15
C ALA A 247 -13.90 -0.31 4.46
N ALA A 248 -14.77 -1.31 4.38
CA ALA A 248 -15.02 -2.26 5.45
C ALA A 248 -14.14 -3.49 5.23
N GLN A 249 -13.71 -4.10 6.33
CA GLN A 249 -13.10 -5.42 6.35
C GLN A 249 -14.07 -6.36 7.05
N ASP A 250 -14.06 -7.65 6.71
CA ASP A 250 -14.79 -8.65 7.46
C ASP A 250 -13.86 -9.82 7.83
N LYS A 251 -14.08 -10.40 9.01
CA LYS A 251 -13.23 -11.45 9.58
C LYS A 251 -13.62 -12.84 9.09
N ASP A 252 -14.90 -13.04 8.82
CA ASP A 252 -15.46 -14.37 8.59
C ASP A 252 -15.84 -14.56 7.10
N SER A 253 -16.15 -13.48 6.39
CA SER A 253 -16.55 -13.50 4.99
C SER A 253 -15.97 -12.31 4.21
N SER A 254 -16.30 -12.23 2.92
CA SER A 254 -15.82 -11.19 2.01
C SER A 254 -16.88 -10.14 1.78
N MET A 255 -16.45 -8.91 1.55
CA MET A 255 -17.35 -7.82 1.23
C MET A 255 -18.03 -8.06 -0.12
N ASP A 256 -19.36 -8.00 -0.15
CA ASP A 256 -20.15 -8.16 -1.38
C ASP A 256 -20.27 -6.82 -2.11
N HIS A 257 -20.93 -5.85 -1.48
CA HIS A 257 -21.10 -4.50 -2.05
C HIS A 257 -21.27 -3.43 -0.96
N TYR A 258 -21.24 -2.17 -1.39
CA TYR A 258 -21.59 -1.03 -0.56
C TYR A 258 -22.82 -0.33 -1.12
N GLU A 259 -23.60 0.25 -0.22
CA GLU A 259 -24.68 1.14 -0.56
C GLU A 259 -24.54 2.46 0.20
N VAL A 260 -24.84 3.57 -0.47
CA VAL A 260 -24.84 4.90 0.13
C VAL A 260 -26.23 5.51 0.05
N LYS A 261 -26.56 6.31 1.06
CA LYS A 261 -27.68 7.25 0.98
C LYS A 261 -27.33 8.57 1.67
N GLU A 262 -27.77 9.67 1.08
CA GLU A 262 -27.60 11.02 1.61
C GLU A 262 -28.97 11.59 2.01
N SER A 263 -29.09 12.10 3.22
CA SER A 263 -30.35 12.67 3.72
C SER A 263 -30.10 13.88 4.59
N ARG A 264 -30.77 15.00 4.29
CA ARG A 264 -30.78 16.19 5.16
C ARG A 264 -31.54 15.96 6.46
N GLN A 265 -32.37 14.93 6.50
CA GLN A 265 -33.21 14.54 7.63
C GLN A 265 -32.63 13.32 8.35
N LYS A 266 -32.75 13.28 9.68
CA LYS A 266 -32.17 12.21 10.50
C LYS A 266 -33.13 11.03 10.64
N PHE A 267 -34.41 11.30 10.94
CA PHE A 267 -35.43 10.29 11.16
C PHE A 267 -36.08 9.83 9.86
N PHE A 268 -36.41 10.76 8.96
CA PHE A 268 -37.03 10.42 7.68
C PHE A 268 -36.06 9.83 6.65
N ALA A 269 -34.76 9.72 6.98
CA ALA A 269 -33.79 8.98 6.17
C ALA A 269 -34.16 7.51 5.94
N ILE A 270 -35.09 6.95 6.73
CA ILE A 270 -35.60 5.59 6.54
C ILE A 270 -36.42 5.44 5.25
N PHE A 271 -37.02 6.53 4.74
CA PHE A 271 -37.83 6.51 3.51
C PHE A 271 -37.01 6.77 2.24
N LYS A 272 -35.72 7.10 2.38
CA LYS A 272 -34.82 7.21 1.23
C LYS A 272 -34.27 5.84 0.83
N ASN A 273 -34.19 5.65 -0.48
CA ASN A 273 -33.61 4.44 -1.07
C ASN A 273 -32.09 4.41 -0.86
N TRP A 274 -31.57 3.20 -0.72
CA TRP A 274 -30.14 2.91 -0.79
C TRP A 274 -29.72 2.84 -2.25
N LEU A 275 -28.58 3.45 -2.58
CA LEU A 275 -28.00 3.40 -3.92
C LEU A 275 -26.71 2.58 -3.87
N PRO A 276 -26.48 1.65 -4.82
CA PRO A 276 -25.19 0.97 -4.96
C PRO A 276 -24.07 2.01 -5.08
N ALA A 277 -22.97 1.79 -4.39
CA ALA A 277 -21.85 2.73 -4.34
C ALA A 277 -20.50 2.00 -4.36
N GLU A 278 -19.52 2.65 -4.97
CA GLU A 278 -18.12 2.26 -4.93
C GLU A 278 -17.30 3.37 -4.26
N SER A 279 -16.14 3.01 -3.75
CA SER A 279 -15.21 3.95 -3.14
C SER A 279 -14.08 4.26 -4.14
N PRO A 280 -13.74 5.53 -4.39
CA PRO A 280 -14.33 6.75 -3.82
C PRO A 280 -15.72 7.10 -4.38
N TYR A 281 -16.64 7.56 -3.52
CA TYR A 281 -18.00 7.97 -3.87
C TYR A 281 -18.14 9.50 -3.89
N VAL A 282 -18.50 10.10 -5.03
CA VAL A 282 -18.75 11.56 -5.12
C VAL A 282 -20.10 11.89 -4.47
N LEU A 283 -20.12 12.84 -3.52
CA LEU A 283 -21.34 13.21 -2.81
C LEU A 283 -22.30 13.98 -3.72
N ASP A 284 -23.60 13.74 -3.58
CA ASP A 284 -24.63 14.56 -4.23
C ASP A 284 -24.74 15.92 -3.53
N ASP A 285 -24.71 15.93 -2.19
CA ASP A 285 -24.81 17.16 -1.39
C ASP A 285 -23.44 17.81 -1.17
N GLN A 286 -22.97 18.53 -2.19
CA GLN A 286 -21.71 19.28 -2.17
C GLN A 286 -21.67 20.41 -1.11
N GLU A 287 -22.80 20.78 -0.51
CA GLU A 287 -22.87 21.72 0.61
C GLU A 287 -22.63 21.06 1.99
N LEU A 288 -22.50 19.73 2.05
CA LEU A 288 -22.25 18.95 3.26
C LEU A 288 -23.29 19.14 4.38
N ARG A 289 -24.57 19.35 4.00
CA ARG A 289 -25.69 19.50 4.95
C ARG A 289 -26.39 18.19 5.27
N SER A 290 -26.13 17.15 4.49
CA SER A 290 -26.75 15.84 4.61
C SER A 290 -25.99 14.92 5.55
N TYR A 291 -26.73 14.12 6.30
CA TYR A 291 -26.21 12.87 6.86
C TYR A 291 -25.90 11.92 5.71
N VAL A 292 -24.71 11.32 5.74
CA VAL A 292 -24.32 10.28 4.79
C VAL A 292 -24.33 8.95 5.54
N PHE A 293 -25.05 7.97 5.00
CA PHE A 293 -25.08 6.62 5.55
C PHE A 293 -24.40 5.68 4.57
N VAL A 294 -23.46 4.89 5.07
CA VAL A 294 -22.75 3.86 4.29
C VAL A 294 -23.15 2.52 4.85
N LYS A 295 -23.69 1.65 4.01
CA LYS A 295 -23.98 0.27 4.35
C LYS A 295 -22.97 -0.63 3.66
N ALA A 296 -22.23 -1.38 4.46
CA ALA A 296 -21.37 -2.46 4.02
C ALA A 296 -22.19 -3.76 4.13
N VAL A 297 -22.28 -4.52 3.04
CA VAL A 297 -22.92 -5.84 2.99
C VAL A 297 -21.86 -6.86 2.59
N ASP A 298 -21.74 -7.93 3.35
CA ASP A 298 -20.86 -9.05 2.99
C ASP A 298 -21.61 -10.14 2.19
N LYS A 299 -20.86 -11.13 1.71
CA LYS A 299 -21.41 -12.27 0.94
C LYS A 299 -22.33 -13.16 1.77
N ALA A 300 -22.16 -13.15 3.09
CA ALA A 300 -23.06 -13.83 4.03
C ALA A 300 -24.41 -13.09 4.16
N GLY A 301 -24.47 -11.81 3.76
CA GLY A 301 -25.66 -10.97 3.83
C GLY A 301 -25.76 -10.18 5.14
N ASP A 302 -24.73 -10.24 5.96
CA ASP A 302 -24.55 -9.46 7.17
C ASP A 302 -24.25 -7.99 6.82
N LYS A 303 -24.75 -7.08 7.67
CA LYS A 303 -24.85 -5.65 7.32
C LYS A 303 -24.28 -4.78 8.42
N ARG A 304 -23.37 -3.87 8.07
CA ARG A 304 -22.95 -2.78 8.95
C ARG A 304 -23.29 -1.43 8.32
N ILE A 305 -23.99 -0.60 9.08
CA ILE A 305 -24.34 0.77 8.68
C ILE A 305 -23.54 1.75 9.52
N VAL A 306 -22.74 2.59 8.86
CA VAL A 306 -22.02 3.71 9.46
C VAL A 306 -22.71 5.01 9.05
N ARG A 307 -22.88 5.93 10.01
CA ARG A 307 -23.48 7.24 9.79
C ARG A 307 -22.45 8.33 9.99
N VAL A 308 -22.24 9.14 8.96
CA VAL A 308 -21.44 10.36 8.98
C VAL A 308 -22.36 11.56 9.20
N ALA A 309 -22.02 12.42 10.15
CA ALA A 309 -22.76 13.65 10.43
C ALA A 309 -22.44 14.74 9.39
N PRO A 310 -23.41 15.62 9.06
CA PRO A 310 -23.15 16.76 8.18
C PRO A 310 -22.11 17.69 8.80
N ARG A 311 -21.22 18.24 7.95
CA ARG A 311 -20.28 19.29 8.39
C ARG A 311 -20.98 20.64 8.54
N ASN A 312 -22.01 20.89 7.73
CA ASN A 312 -22.80 22.11 7.72
C ASN A 312 -24.28 21.79 8.02
N PRO A 313 -24.63 21.39 9.26
CA PRO A 313 -25.99 20.97 9.60
C PRO A 313 -27.01 22.08 9.32
N LEU A 314 -28.21 21.68 8.88
CA LEU A 314 -29.30 22.63 8.68
C LEU A 314 -29.67 23.34 9.98
N PRO A 315 -29.98 24.65 9.93
CA PRO A 315 -30.63 25.34 11.04
C PRO A 315 -31.93 24.64 11.42
N TRP A 316 -32.26 24.64 12.71
CA TRP A 316 -33.43 23.92 13.23
C TRP A 316 -34.76 24.34 12.57
N TYR A 317 -34.87 25.59 12.11
CA TYR A 317 -36.08 26.11 11.47
C TYR A 317 -36.22 25.69 9.99
N GLU A 318 -35.14 25.31 9.31
CA GLU A 318 -35.17 24.73 7.96
C GLU A 318 -35.44 23.23 7.99
N ASN A 319 -35.26 22.59 9.15
CA ASN A 319 -35.53 21.18 9.33
C ASN A 319 -37.02 20.96 9.64
N TYR A 320 -37.77 20.40 8.69
CA TYR A 320 -39.20 20.09 8.89
C TYR A 320 -39.44 19.06 10.01
N GLU A 321 -38.45 18.22 10.36
CA GLU A 321 -38.55 17.32 11.52
C GLU A 321 -38.79 18.10 12.81
N SER A 322 -38.15 19.26 12.95
CA SER A 322 -38.35 20.17 14.08
C SER A 322 -39.78 20.73 14.09
N TRP A 323 -40.34 21.07 12.93
CA TRP A 323 -41.72 21.54 12.82
C TRP A 323 -42.75 20.46 13.20
N ILE A 324 -42.49 19.19 12.88
CA ILE A 324 -43.36 18.07 13.30
C ILE A 324 -43.37 17.95 14.84
N ILE A 325 -42.23 18.08 15.49
CA ILE A 325 -42.14 18.04 16.96
C ILE A 325 -42.87 19.23 17.58
N VAL A 326 -42.64 20.44 17.06
CA VAL A 326 -43.30 21.66 17.56
C VAL A 326 -44.82 21.58 17.40
N THR A 327 -45.31 21.22 16.21
CA THR A 327 -46.75 21.10 15.93
C THR A 327 -47.40 19.96 16.72
N GLY A 328 -46.73 18.81 16.84
CA GLY A 328 -47.18 17.69 17.66
C GLY A 328 -47.30 18.08 19.14
N GLY A 329 -46.31 18.79 19.69
CA GLY A 329 -46.33 19.30 21.06
C GLY A 329 -47.50 20.26 21.31
N ILE A 330 -47.76 21.18 20.38
CA ILE A 330 -48.90 22.11 20.45
C ILE A 330 -50.22 21.33 20.46
N LEU A 331 -50.39 20.32 19.61
CA LEU A 331 -51.61 19.51 19.56
C LEU A 331 -51.85 18.73 20.86
N VAL A 332 -50.79 18.20 21.48
CA VAL A 332 -50.89 17.50 22.78
C VAL A 332 -51.35 18.46 23.88
N VAL A 333 -50.79 19.67 23.93
CA VAL A 333 -51.20 20.70 24.90
C VAL A 333 -52.66 21.11 24.69
N LEU A 334 -53.09 21.34 23.45
CA LEU A 334 -54.48 21.67 23.13
C LEU A 334 -55.45 20.54 23.50
N TYR A 335 -55.05 19.29 23.28
CA TYR A 335 -55.85 18.13 23.68
C TYR A 335 -55.99 18.02 25.19
N ALA A 336 -54.89 18.21 25.94
CA ALA A 336 -54.91 18.21 27.40
C ALA A 336 -55.78 19.35 27.96
N ALA A 337 -55.66 20.55 27.39
CA ALA A 337 -56.45 21.72 27.79
C ALA A 337 -57.95 21.56 27.51
N LYS A 338 -58.34 20.77 26.49
CA LYS A 338 -59.76 20.44 26.24
C LYS A 338 -60.34 19.39 27.18
N LYS A 339 -59.48 18.61 27.84
CA LYS A 339 -59.87 17.51 28.73
C LYS A 339 -59.96 17.94 30.20
N LEU A 340 -59.32 19.06 30.55
CA LEU A 340 -59.44 19.77 31.83
C LEU A 340 -60.70 20.63 31.86
#